data_AF-A0A1Y1MWR9-F1
#
_entry.id   AF-A0A1Y1MWR9-F1
#
_cell.length_a   1.000
_cell.length_b   1.000
_cell.length_c   1.000
_cell.angle_alpha   90.00
_cell.angle_beta   90.00
_cell.angle_gamma   90.00
#
_symmetry.space_group_name_H-M   'P 1'
#
loop_
_entity.id
_entity.type
_entity.pdbx_description
1 polymer ?
#
loop_
_entity_poly.entity_id
_entity_poly.type
_entity_poly.pdbx_seq_one_letter_code
_entity_poly.pdbx_strand_id
1 'polypeptide(L)'
;PGFTWDAMLKYTRQELELLTDQDMFLFVERGIRGGLSQVCSKRRAHANNKYMSKYDSTKPDVYLMYNDINNQYGWSMSQYLPYGGFEWVDSNIDITTIPDDADEGYILEVDLEYPQHLHDAHTDLPFCALHINPKTMKPPTEAAEISKLMATLNNKEKYVIHYRALKQALAHGLILSKVHRVLKFKQSPWLKSYIDLNTELRKKAKNEFEKNLFKLMNNAVFGKTMENVRKRVNIKLLSQWKGRYGAESYIAKPEFKSCAIFNENLVAVELNKLEVYLNKPIYVGQAILDLAKTTIYSFHYDYMMDRFGDNCTVLYTDTDSLIYEIREQDPYMAIKSDCFKYYDTSDYDPNNPYGIPLVNKKVLGMMKDENNGQIMTDYVGLRSKLYTTKVLSTKDDLIKLQQKLEAEEYDEDEIATIIKNYGLTKKAKGIKKSVVETKITFDDYVECLETFKRKTTSQNLIR
;
A
#
# COMPACT_ATOMS: atom_id res chain seq x y z
N PRO A 1 -4.40 4.21 -18.23
CA PRO A 1 -5.31 4.70 -17.16
C PRO A 1 -6.56 5.41 -17.68
N GLY A 2 -6.46 6.29 -18.70
CA GLY A 2 -7.63 7.01 -19.25
C GLY A 2 -8.74 6.07 -19.74
N PHE A 3 -8.40 5.12 -20.61
CA PHE A 3 -9.33 4.10 -21.11
C PHE A 3 -10.12 3.40 -19.99
N THR A 4 -9.43 2.98 -18.91
CA THR A 4 -10.06 2.31 -17.78
C THR A 4 -11.07 3.19 -17.05
N TRP A 5 -10.74 4.47 -16.88
CA TRP A 5 -11.64 5.44 -16.24
C TRP A 5 -12.90 5.66 -17.08
N ASP A 6 -12.74 5.82 -18.39
CA ASP A 6 -13.86 6.02 -19.31
C ASP A 6 -14.74 4.76 -19.41
N ALA A 7 -14.13 3.57 -19.42
CA ALA A 7 -14.85 2.30 -19.37
C ALA A 7 -15.66 2.14 -18.08
N MET A 8 -15.07 2.50 -16.93
CA MET A 8 -15.75 2.49 -15.64
C MET A 8 -16.96 3.43 -15.65
N LEU A 9 -16.80 4.70 -16.05
CA LEU A 9 -17.91 5.66 -16.11
C LEU A 9 -19.01 5.22 -17.07
N LYS A 10 -18.64 4.67 -18.24
CA LYS A 10 -19.61 4.14 -19.20
C LYS A 10 -20.40 2.96 -18.63
N TYR A 11 -19.75 2.10 -17.85
CA TYR A 11 -20.36 0.93 -17.24
C TYR A 11 -21.29 1.30 -16.08
N THR A 12 -20.80 2.09 -15.13
CA THR A 12 -21.56 2.47 -13.93
C THR A 12 -22.63 3.51 -14.22
N ARG A 13 -22.45 4.32 -15.28
CA ARG A 13 -23.25 5.52 -15.59
C ARG A 13 -23.29 6.51 -14.43
N GLN A 14 -22.32 6.44 -13.52
CA GLN A 14 -22.25 7.33 -12.38
C GLN A 14 -21.78 8.71 -12.84
N GLU A 15 -22.51 9.74 -12.44
CA GLU A 15 -22.06 11.13 -12.54
C GLU A 15 -21.30 11.51 -11.28
N LEU A 16 -20.10 12.08 -11.47
CA LEU A 16 -19.24 12.53 -10.40
C LEU A 16 -19.18 14.05 -10.41
N GLU A 17 -19.70 14.67 -9.35
CA GLU A 17 -19.66 16.12 -9.17
C GLU A 17 -18.19 16.57 -9.01
N LEU A 18 -17.82 17.67 -9.66
CA LEU A 18 -16.50 18.27 -9.47
C LEU A 18 -16.58 19.35 -8.39
N LEU A 19 -15.59 19.37 -7.50
CA LEU A 19 -15.48 20.44 -6.50
C LEU A 19 -15.19 21.77 -7.19
N THR A 20 -16.17 22.68 -7.16
CA THR A 20 -16.03 24.04 -7.70
C THR A 20 -15.51 25.04 -6.67
N ASP A 21 -15.68 24.74 -5.39
CA ASP A 21 -15.11 25.49 -4.28
C ASP A 21 -13.63 25.09 -4.07
N GLN A 22 -12.75 26.09 -4.15
CA GLN A 22 -11.31 25.91 -3.93
C GLN A 22 -11.00 25.43 -2.51
N ASP A 23 -11.74 25.89 -1.50
CA ASP A 23 -11.53 25.51 -0.11
C ASP A 23 -11.91 24.05 0.14
N MET A 24 -13.00 23.57 -0.48
CA MET A 24 -13.36 22.15 -0.47
C MET A 24 -12.27 21.30 -1.13
N PHE A 25 -11.75 21.74 -2.28
CA PHE A 25 -10.68 21.01 -2.96
C PHE A 25 -9.42 20.91 -2.10
N LEU A 26 -8.96 22.03 -1.53
CA LEU A 26 -7.77 22.06 -0.67
C LEU A 26 -7.99 21.28 0.64
N PHE A 27 -9.20 21.32 1.18
CA PHE A 27 -9.59 20.53 2.35
C PHE A 27 -9.47 19.02 2.08
N VAL A 28 -10.07 18.53 0.99
CA VAL A 28 -9.98 17.12 0.60
C VAL A 28 -8.54 16.73 0.28
N GLU A 29 -7.80 17.59 -0.44
CA GLU A 29 -6.39 17.36 -0.79
C GLU A 29 -5.51 17.19 0.45
N ARG A 30 -5.75 17.96 1.52
CA ARG A 30 -5.06 17.79 2.81
C ARG A 30 -5.36 16.47 3.51
N GLY A 31 -6.50 15.85 3.22
CA GLY A 31 -6.87 14.53 3.73
C GLY A 31 -6.18 13.36 3.00
N ILE A 32 -5.60 13.62 1.82
CA ILE A 32 -4.98 12.59 1.01
C ILE A 32 -3.67 12.10 1.64
N ARG A 33 -3.68 10.86 2.12
CA ARG A 33 -2.51 10.19 2.69
C ARG A 33 -2.44 8.77 2.14
N GLY A 34 -1.34 8.47 1.45
CA GLY A 34 -1.12 7.19 0.79
C GLY A 34 -1.04 5.99 1.75
N GLY A 35 -0.66 4.83 1.21
CA GLY A 35 -0.39 3.64 2.02
C GLY A 35 0.73 3.85 3.04
N LEU A 36 0.50 3.42 4.28
CA LEU A 36 1.51 3.44 5.33
C LEU A 36 2.59 2.42 5.00
N SER A 37 3.87 2.80 5.11
CA SER A 37 4.95 1.82 5.01
C SER A 37 6.06 2.16 5.96
N GLN A 38 6.31 1.27 6.92
CA GLN A 38 7.32 1.46 7.94
C GLN A 38 7.83 0.13 8.49
N VAL A 39 9.06 0.17 8.99
CA VAL A 39 9.53 -0.83 9.93
C VAL A 39 8.96 -0.42 11.29
N CYS A 40 8.31 -1.36 11.96
CA CYS A 40 7.57 -1.13 13.19
C CYS A 40 8.51 -1.31 14.40
N SER A 41 8.08 -2.02 15.45
CA SER A 41 8.80 -2.12 16.72
C SER A 41 10.14 -2.87 16.64
N LYS A 42 10.26 -3.87 15.76
CA LYS A 42 11.49 -4.68 15.62
C LYS A 42 12.04 -4.66 14.20
N ARG A 43 13.37 -4.57 14.10
CA ARG A 43 14.12 -4.56 12.83
C ARG A 43 14.63 -5.93 12.41
N ARG A 44 14.61 -6.91 13.31
CA ARG A 44 15.04 -8.29 13.04
C ARG A 44 14.21 -9.24 13.87
N ALA A 45 13.85 -10.36 13.26
CA ALA A 45 13.23 -11.48 13.95
C ALA A 45 13.74 -12.80 13.35
N HIS A 46 13.84 -13.82 14.19
CA HIS A 46 14.22 -15.18 13.80
C HIS A 46 13.20 -16.15 14.38
N ALA A 47 12.73 -17.09 13.57
CA ALA A 47 11.74 -18.05 13.99
C ALA A 47 12.36 -19.13 14.88
N ASN A 48 11.60 -19.54 15.90
CA ASN A 48 11.78 -20.79 16.63
C ASN A 48 10.47 -21.56 16.49
N ASN A 49 10.20 -22.02 15.28
CA ASN A 49 8.93 -22.62 14.90
C ASN A 49 9.02 -24.15 15.08
N LYS A 50 8.07 -24.75 15.80
CA LYS A 50 8.04 -26.18 16.14
C LYS A 50 8.03 -27.14 14.93
N TYR A 51 7.68 -26.63 13.76
CA TYR A 51 7.68 -27.39 12.51
C TYR A 51 9.04 -27.37 11.78
N MET A 52 10.05 -26.67 12.33
CA MET A 52 11.40 -26.62 11.79
C MET A 52 12.25 -27.78 12.31
N SER A 53 13.15 -28.31 11.47
CA SER A 53 14.11 -29.34 11.88
C SER A 53 15.14 -28.87 12.92
N LYS A 54 15.38 -27.56 13.00
CA LYS A 54 16.28 -26.91 13.97
C LYS A 54 15.54 -26.28 15.16
N TYR A 55 14.30 -26.71 15.42
CA TYR A 55 13.52 -26.21 16.55
C TYR A 55 14.22 -26.51 17.88
N ASP A 56 14.19 -25.53 18.77
CA ASP A 56 14.76 -25.61 20.11
C ASP A 56 13.64 -25.51 21.14
N SER A 57 13.23 -26.65 21.70
CA SER A 57 12.16 -26.74 22.70
C SER A 57 12.49 -26.05 24.03
N THR A 58 13.75 -25.62 24.23
CA THR A 58 14.15 -24.86 25.43
C THR A 58 13.90 -23.36 25.29
N LYS A 59 13.62 -22.88 24.09
CA LYS A 59 13.31 -21.48 23.79
C LYS A 59 11.82 -21.31 23.52
N PRO A 60 11.27 -20.10 23.73
CA PRO A 60 9.89 -19.80 23.37
C PRO A 60 9.64 -20.06 21.88
N ASP A 61 8.43 -20.53 21.56
CA ASP A 61 8.01 -20.65 20.17
C ASP A 61 7.92 -19.25 19.54
N VAL A 62 8.47 -19.10 18.34
CA VAL A 62 8.40 -17.85 17.56
C VAL A 62 8.06 -18.18 16.12
N TYR A 63 6.92 -17.66 15.66
CA TYR A 63 6.41 -17.81 14.31
C TYR A 63 6.47 -16.45 13.60
N LEU A 64 6.87 -16.46 12.32
CA LEU A 64 6.86 -15.28 11.47
C LEU A 64 5.81 -15.46 10.37
N MET A 65 4.86 -14.53 10.29
CA MET A 65 3.78 -14.57 9.32
C MET A 65 3.80 -13.34 8.43
N TYR A 66 3.55 -13.51 7.13
CA TYR A 66 3.46 -12.41 6.18
C TYR A 66 2.08 -12.38 5.54
N ASN A 67 1.24 -11.48 6.03
CA ASN A 67 -0.15 -11.36 5.61
C ASN A 67 -0.32 -10.18 4.64
N ASP A 68 -1.10 -10.36 3.58
CA ASP A 68 -1.41 -9.36 2.56
C ASP A 68 -2.91 -9.37 2.24
N ILE A 69 -3.54 -8.19 2.17
CA ILE A 69 -4.96 -8.09 1.88
C ILE A 69 -5.22 -8.30 0.40
N ASN A 70 -6.10 -9.24 0.09
CA ASN A 70 -6.59 -9.46 -1.26
C ASN A 70 -7.29 -8.21 -1.82
N ASN A 71 -6.56 -7.51 -2.70
CA ASN A 71 -7.06 -6.36 -3.46
C ASN A 71 -7.72 -5.30 -2.56
N GLN A 72 -6.96 -4.79 -1.58
CA GLN A 72 -7.41 -3.80 -0.60
C GLN A 72 -8.14 -2.60 -1.23
N TYR A 73 -7.57 -1.98 -2.27
CA TYR A 73 -8.24 -0.88 -2.95
C TYR A 73 -9.51 -1.32 -3.68
N GLY A 74 -9.56 -2.54 -4.22
CA GLY A 74 -10.79 -3.11 -4.76
C GLY A 74 -11.88 -3.26 -3.71
N TRP A 75 -11.52 -3.69 -2.50
CA TRP A 75 -12.45 -3.72 -1.36
C TRP A 75 -12.97 -2.33 -1.05
N SER A 76 -12.09 -1.32 -0.94
CA SER A 76 -12.48 0.08 -0.68
C SER A 76 -13.35 0.66 -1.79
N MET A 77 -13.02 0.36 -3.05
CA MET A 77 -13.80 0.75 -4.22
C MET A 77 -15.17 0.06 -4.29
N SER A 78 -15.38 -1.00 -3.51
CA SER A 78 -16.67 -1.69 -3.41
C SER A 78 -17.54 -1.18 -2.27
N GLN A 79 -17.03 -0.22 -1.47
CA GLN A 79 -17.76 0.42 -0.39
C GLN A 79 -18.63 1.58 -0.88
N TYR A 80 -19.41 2.15 0.03
CA TYR A 80 -20.10 3.42 -0.19
C TYR A 80 -19.05 4.53 -0.37
N LEU A 81 -19.05 5.14 -1.54
CA LEU A 81 -18.09 6.17 -1.94
C LEU A 81 -18.79 7.48 -2.27
N PRO A 82 -18.18 8.64 -1.94
CA PRO A 82 -18.67 9.94 -2.34
C PRO A 82 -18.84 10.06 -3.85
N TYR A 83 -19.90 10.72 -4.30
CA TYR A 83 -20.11 11.04 -5.73
C TYR A 83 -20.61 12.48 -5.99
N GLY A 84 -21.14 13.18 -5.00
CA GLY A 84 -21.66 14.55 -5.16
C GLY A 84 -22.42 15.05 -3.93
N GLY A 85 -23.15 16.16 -4.09
CA GLY A 85 -23.90 16.81 -3.02
C GLY A 85 -23.00 17.39 -1.93
N PHE A 86 -21.88 18.00 -2.32
CA PHE A 86 -20.90 18.52 -1.37
C PHE A 86 -21.41 19.79 -0.70
N GLU A 87 -21.46 19.77 0.64
CA GLU A 87 -21.97 20.89 1.42
C GLU A 87 -21.20 21.03 2.74
N TRP A 88 -20.81 22.26 3.07
CA TRP A 88 -20.31 22.59 4.41
C TRP A 88 -21.48 22.58 5.38
N VAL A 89 -21.38 21.80 6.46
CA VAL A 89 -22.42 21.69 7.48
C VAL A 89 -21.88 22.07 8.87
N ASP A 90 -22.79 22.21 9.83
CA ASP A 90 -22.45 22.49 11.22
C ASP A 90 -21.48 21.43 11.78
N SER A 91 -20.55 21.85 12.63
CA SER A 91 -19.57 20.97 13.27
C SER A 91 -20.16 20.13 14.41
N ASN A 92 -21.36 20.45 14.88
CA ASN A 92 -22.10 19.68 15.88
C ASN A 92 -22.76 18.44 15.25
N ILE A 93 -21.94 17.44 14.94
CA ILE A 93 -22.36 16.17 14.37
C ILE A 93 -21.80 15.00 15.19
N ASP A 94 -22.67 14.03 15.51
CA ASP A 94 -22.25 12.76 16.08
C ASP A 94 -22.12 11.69 14.99
N ILE A 95 -20.90 11.57 14.46
CA ILE A 95 -20.56 10.61 13.42
C ILE A 95 -20.68 9.15 13.86
N THR A 96 -20.72 8.85 15.17
CA THR A 96 -20.75 7.46 15.67
C THR A 96 -22.09 6.78 15.43
N THR A 97 -23.17 7.56 15.29
CA THR A 97 -24.54 7.07 15.07
C THR A 97 -24.90 6.85 13.61
N ILE A 98 -24.09 7.39 12.69
CA ILE A 98 -24.36 7.39 11.26
C ILE A 98 -24.06 6.00 10.70
N PRO A 99 -24.94 5.31 9.97
CA PRO A 99 -24.59 4.03 9.35
C PRO A 99 -23.48 4.14 8.29
N ASP A 100 -22.73 3.06 8.07
CA ASP A 100 -21.66 3.02 7.05
C ASP A 100 -22.20 2.98 5.61
N ASP A 101 -23.48 2.61 5.47
CA ASP A 101 -24.26 2.49 4.24
C ASP A 101 -25.35 3.57 4.13
N ALA A 102 -25.27 4.62 4.96
CA ALA A 102 -26.15 5.78 4.85
C ALA A 102 -25.99 6.47 3.49
N ASP A 103 -27.05 7.13 3.02
CA ASP A 103 -27.01 7.89 1.76
C ASP A 103 -26.06 9.10 1.83
N GLU A 104 -25.76 9.57 3.04
CA GLU A 104 -24.86 10.69 3.32
C GLU A 104 -23.64 10.25 4.13
N GLY A 105 -22.49 10.82 3.81
CA GLY A 105 -21.22 10.61 4.51
C GLY A 105 -20.48 11.94 4.73
N TYR A 106 -19.38 11.87 5.48
CA TYR A 106 -18.67 13.08 5.94
C TYR A 106 -17.14 12.93 5.87
N ILE A 107 -16.47 14.03 5.53
CA ILE A 107 -15.04 14.25 5.79
C ILE A 107 -14.93 15.37 6.80
N LEU A 108 -14.16 15.15 7.86
CA LEU A 108 -14.06 16.06 9.00
C LEU A 108 -12.62 16.53 9.18
N GLU A 109 -12.44 17.80 9.55
CA GLU A 109 -11.18 18.30 10.13
C GLU A 109 -11.31 18.32 11.65
N VAL A 110 -10.51 17.49 12.32
CA VAL A 110 -10.66 17.22 13.75
C VAL A 110 -9.34 17.34 14.50
N ASP A 111 -9.43 17.58 15.81
CA ASP A 111 -8.35 17.33 16.76
C ASP A 111 -8.61 16.01 17.47
N LEU A 112 -7.60 15.14 17.49
CA LEU A 112 -7.63 13.83 18.15
C LEU A 112 -6.55 13.78 19.21
N GLU A 113 -6.94 13.54 20.45
CA GLU A 113 -6.00 13.21 21.51
C GLU A 113 -5.66 11.73 21.45
N TYR A 114 -4.39 11.42 21.74
CA TYR A 114 -3.86 10.07 21.76
C TYR A 114 -3.46 9.70 23.20
N PRO A 115 -4.38 9.12 23.99
CA PRO A 115 -4.15 8.83 25.40
C PRO A 115 -2.89 7.99 25.64
N GLN A 116 -2.13 8.35 26.67
CA GLN A 116 -0.86 7.68 27.01
C GLN A 116 -1.05 6.18 27.31
N HIS A 117 -2.18 5.79 27.90
CA HIS A 117 -2.45 4.37 28.21
C HIS A 117 -2.60 3.48 26.97
N LEU A 118 -2.80 4.07 25.77
CA LEU A 118 -2.86 3.32 24.51
C LEU A 118 -1.49 3.15 23.85
N HIS A 119 -0.44 3.82 24.35
CA HIS A 119 0.85 3.91 23.65
C HIS A 119 1.49 2.53 23.49
N ASP A 120 1.45 1.70 24.52
CA ASP A 120 2.01 0.34 24.44
C ASP A 120 1.20 -0.54 23.48
N ALA A 121 -0.13 -0.53 23.61
CA ALA A 121 -1.04 -1.32 22.77
C ALA A 121 -1.00 -0.91 21.28
N HIS A 122 -0.71 0.36 20.99
CA HIS A 122 -0.71 0.89 19.63
C HIS A 122 0.69 1.16 19.06
N THR A 123 1.76 0.83 19.79
CA THR A 123 3.15 1.13 19.39
C THR A 123 3.49 0.61 17.99
N ASP A 124 2.97 -0.56 17.66
CA ASP A 124 3.28 -1.26 16.41
C ASP A 124 2.63 -0.63 15.18
N LEU A 125 1.39 -0.14 15.33
CA LEU A 125 0.59 0.35 14.22
C LEU A 125 -0.32 1.53 14.61
N PRO A 126 0.23 2.71 14.98
CA PRO A 126 -0.59 3.83 15.42
C PRO A 126 -1.62 4.30 14.37
N PHE A 127 -2.80 4.70 14.83
CA PHE A 127 -3.82 5.37 14.03
C PHE A 127 -3.39 6.75 13.48
N CYS A 128 -4.06 7.17 12.40
CA CYS A 128 -4.01 8.53 11.86
C CYS A 128 -2.60 9.02 11.50
N ALA A 129 -1.89 8.26 10.65
CA ALA A 129 -0.56 8.64 10.16
C ALA A 129 -0.54 10.03 9.51
N LEU A 130 0.57 10.77 9.70
CA LEU A 130 0.74 12.15 9.27
C LEU A 130 1.98 12.33 8.40
N HIS A 131 1.96 13.34 7.52
CA HIS A 131 3.16 13.80 6.84
C HIS A 131 4.01 14.62 7.82
N ILE A 132 5.18 14.08 8.18
CA ILE A 132 6.10 14.66 9.16
C ILE A 132 7.48 14.78 8.51
N ASN A 133 8.18 15.89 8.76
CA ASN A 133 9.60 15.98 8.43
C ASN A 133 10.39 15.13 9.45
N PRO A 134 11.12 14.10 8.99
CA PRO A 134 11.84 13.18 9.88
C PRO A 134 12.99 13.83 10.65
N LYS A 135 13.42 15.04 10.29
CA LYS A 135 14.46 15.79 11.01
C LYS A 135 13.88 16.66 12.13
N THR A 136 12.75 17.31 11.88
CA THR A 136 12.14 18.26 12.84
C THR A 136 11.05 17.62 13.68
N MET A 137 10.57 16.44 13.28
CA MET A 137 9.41 15.73 13.87
C MET A 137 8.13 16.57 13.90
N LYS A 138 8.04 17.55 12.99
CA LYS A 138 6.88 18.43 12.81
C LYS A 138 6.30 18.29 11.41
N PRO A 139 5.01 18.65 11.21
CA PRO A 139 4.44 18.78 9.87
C PRO A 139 5.26 19.77 9.02
N PRO A 140 5.37 19.54 7.71
CA PRO A 140 6.10 20.46 6.84
C PRO A 140 5.41 21.83 6.80
N THR A 141 6.18 22.91 6.91
CA THR A 141 5.68 24.29 6.81
C THR A 141 5.76 24.83 5.38
N GLU A 142 6.58 24.21 4.53
CA GLU A 142 6.79 24.62 3.14
C GLU A 142 6.63 23.45 2.17
N ALA A 143 6.19 23.72 0.95
CA ALA A 143 5.96 22.68 -0.08
C ALA A 143 7.25 21.95 -0.51
N ALA A 144 8.42 22.60 -0.38
CA ALA A 144 9.72 22.01 -0.70
C ALA A 144 10.30 21.15 0.44
N GLU A 145 9.71 21.22 1.63
CA GLU A 145 10.22 20.51 2.80
C GLU A 145 10.02 19.01 2.67
N ILE A 146 11.05 18.25 3.04
CA ILE A 146 11.01 16.79 3.00
C ILE A 146 10.04 16.31 4.06
N SER A 147 9.00 15.60 3.65
CA SER A 147 8.09 14.91 4.56
C SER A 147 7.98 13.42 4.24
N LYS A 148 7.66 12.63 5.26
CA LYS A 148 7.31 11.21 5.15
C LYS A 148 6.00 10.96 5.87
N LEU A 149 5.21 10.03 5.35
CA LEU A 149 4.05 9.53 6.06
C LEU A 149 4.54 8.66 7.22
N MET A 150 4.21 9.03 8.45
CA MET A 150 4.66 8.38 9.68
C MET A 150 3.47 8.15 10.61
N ALA A 151 3.37 6.95 11.16
CA ALA A 151 2.45 6.67 12.25
C ALA A 151 3.09 7.09 13.58
N THR A 152 2.42 7.95 14.34
CA THR A 152 2.92 8.46 15.63
C THR A 152 1.84 8.35 16.69
N LEU A 153 2.26 8.25 17.95
CA LEU A 153 1.38 8.24 19.14
C LEU A 153 1.09 9.66 19.67
N ASN A 154 1.41 10.71 18.89
CA ASN A 154 1.15 12.09 19.29
C ASN A 154 -0.31 12.46 19.06
N ASN A 155 -0.77 13.54 19.69
CA ASN A 155 -2.03 14.16 19.32
C ASN A 155 -2.03 14.58 17.84
N LYS A 156 -3.20 14.61 17.24
CA LYS A 156 -3.42 15.01 15.85
C LYS A 156 -4.21 16.32 15.87
N GLU A 157 -3.70 17.33 15.20
CA GLU A 157 -4.35 18.64 15.10
C GLU A 157 -4.78 18.89 13.67
N LYS A 158 -6.00 19.42 13.49
CA LYS A 158 -6.61 19.74 12.18
C LYS A 158 -6.46 18.58 11.17
N TYR A 159 -6.64 17.37 11.65
CA TYR A 159 -6.53 16.15 10.87
C TYR A 159 -7.78 15.97 10.01
N VAL A 160 -7.63 15.99 8.69
CA VAL A 160 -8.74 15.71 7.76
C VAL A 160 -8.92 14.19 7.61
N ILE A 161 -10.11 13.65 7.88
CA ILE A 161 -10.38 12.21 7.91
C ILE A 161 -11.78 11.88 7.39
N HIS A 162 -11.91 10.73 6.72
CA HIS A 162 -13.21 10.15 6.39
C HIS A 162 -13.94 9.63 7.64
N TYR A 163 -15.26 9.87 7.77
CA TYR A 163 -16.02 9.55 8.99
C TYR A 163 -15.89 8.09 9.45
N ARG A 164 -15.85 7.12 8.54
CA ARG A 164 -15.66 5.69 8.89
C ARG A 164 -14.28 5.41 9.53
N ALA A 165 -13.23 6.04 9.03
CA ALA A 165 -11.90 5.90 9.63
C ALA A 165 -11.83 6.62 10.98
N LEU A 166 -12.54 7.74 11.13
CA LEU A 166 -12.68 8.42 12.41
C LEU A 166 -13.42 7.54 13.43
N LYS A 167 -14.57 6.97 13.08
CA LYS A 167 -15.29 6.02 13.94
C LYS A 167 -14.39 4.91 14.47
N GLN A 168 -13.61 4.28 13.58
CA GLN A 168 -12.70 3.22 13.98
C GLN A 168 -11.64 3.72 14.97
N ALA A 169 -11.03 4.88 14.69
CA ALA A 169 -10.07 5.47 15.62
C ALA A 169 -10.67 5.75 17.01
N LEU A 170 -11.91 6.26 17.07
CA LEU A 170 -12.62 6.50 18.33
C LEU A 170 -13.00 5.20 19.05
N ALA A 171 -13.42 4.17 18.30
CA ALA A 171 -13.73 2.86 18.85
C ALA A 171 -12.51 2.21 19.53
N HIS A 172 -11.29 2.51 19.06
CA HIS A 172 -10.04 2.10 19.68
C HIS A 172 -9.45 3.14 20.66
N GLY A 173 -10.28 4.05 21.17
CA GLY A 173 -9.94 4.87 22.34
C GLY A 173 -9.26 6.21 22.04
N LEU A 174 -9.05 6.60 20.77
CA LEU A 174 -8.68 7.99 20.49
C LEU A 174 -9.83 8.91 20.91
N ILE A 175 -9.49 10.09 21.44
CA ILE A 175 -10.48 11.02 21.96
C ILE A 175 -10.65 12.17 20.97
N LEU A 176 -11.88 12.38 20.51
CA LEU A 176 -12.24 13.54 19.69
C LEU A 176 -12.36 14.77 20.58
N SER A 177 -11.37 15.67 20.52
CA SER A 177 -11.37 16.89 21.35
C SER A 177 -12.03 18.07 20.64
N LYS A 178 -11.98 18.12 19.30
CA LYS A 178 -12.58 19.20 18.52
C LYS A 178 -12.94 18.81 17.09
N VAL A 179 -14.07 19.32 16.60
CA VAL A 179 -14.45 19.32 15.18
C VAL A 179 -14.37 20.76 14.66
N HIS A 180 -13.52 21.00 13.66
CA HIS A 180 -13.32 22.35 13.09
C HIS A 180 -14.22 22.58 11.89
N ARG A 181 -14.30 21.62 10.97
CA ARG A 181 -15.07 21.71 9.72
C ARG A 181 -15.59 20.34 9.32
N VAL A 182 -16.77 20.32 8.71
CA VAL A 182 -17.44 19.11 8.25
C VAL A 182 -17.92 19.31 6.82
N LEU A 183 -17.42 18.46 5.92
CA LEU A 183 -17.87 18.39 4.54
C LEU A 183 -18.79 17.18 4.39
N LYS A 184 -20.08 17.42 4.20
CA LYS A 184 -21.09 16.40 3.89
C LYS A 184 -21.05 16.07 2.40
N PHE A 185 -21.35 14.83 2.06
CA PHE A 185 -21.52 14.37 0.68
C PHE A 185 -22.55 13.24 0.58
N LYS A 186 -23.10 13.04 -0.61
CA LYS A 186 -23.85 11.84 -0.97
C LYS A 186 -22.91 10.70 -1.33
N GLN A 187 -23.23 9.49 -0.88
CA GLN A 187 -22.45 8.29 -1.12
C GLN A 187 -23.33 7.12 -1.53
N SER A 188 -22.76 6.20 -2.29
CA SER A 188 -23.40 4.93 -2.68
C SER A 188 -22.32 3.93 -3.12
N PRO A 189 -22.61 2.63 -3.25
CA PRO A 189 -21.63 1.64 -3.70
C PRO A 189 -21.52 1.64 -5.25
N TRP A 190 -21.50 2.82 -5.87
CA TRP A 190 -21.61 3.00 -7.33
C TRP A 190 -20.50 2.33 -8.14
N LEU A 191 -19.33 2.10 -7.53
CA LEU A 191 -18.19 1.47 -8.20
C LEU A 191 -18.15 -0.06 -8.00
N LYS A 192 -18.94 -0.59 -7.07
CA LYS A 192 -18.93 -2.01 -6.69
C LYS A 192 -19.17 -2.95 -7.86
N SER A 193 -20.18 -2.66 -8.69
CA SER A 193 -20.55 -3.50 -9.83
C SER A 193 -19.42 -3.66 -10.85
N TYR A 194 -18.63 -2.61 -11.06
CA TYR A 194 -17.46 -2.64 -11.94
C TYR A 194 -16.29 -3.44 -11.34
N ILE A 195 -16.07 -3.33 -10.03
CA ILE A 195 -15.06 -4.13 -9.33
C ILE A 195 -15.42 -5.61 -9.32
N ASP A 196 -16.70 -5.94 -9.08
CA ASP A 196 -17.22 -7.30 -9.12
C ASP A 196 -17.02 -7.91 -10.52
N LEU A 197 -17.36 -7.17 -11.58
CA LEU A 197 -17.13 -7.58 -12.97
C LEU A 197 -15.66 -7.93 -13.21
N ASN A 198 -14.74 -7.02 -12.87
CA ASN A 198 -13.31 -7.23 -13.09
C ASN A 198 -12.76 -8.39 -12.26
N THR A 199 -13.30 -8.58 -11.06
CA THR A 199 -12.91 -9.69 -10.17
C THR A 199 -13.35 -11.03 -10.76
N GLU A 200 -14.58 -11.13 -11.28
CA GLU A 200 -15.08 -12.35 -11.93
C GLU A 200 -14.35 -12.64 -13.24
N LEU A 201 -14.07 -11.63 -14.06
CA LEU A 201 -13.25 -11.78 -15.27
C LEU A 201 -11.82 -12.24 -14.92
N ARG A 202 -11.22 -11.70 -13.85
CA ARG A 202 -9.91 -12.14 -13.34
C ARG A 202 -9.91 -13.57 -12.78
N LYS A 203 -11.04 -14.06 -12.25
CA LYS A 203 -11.20 -15.46 -11.82
C LYS A 203 -11.29 -16.41 -13.03
N LYS A 204 -12.00 -16.00 -14.08
CA LYS A 204 -12.20 -16.79 -15.32
C LYS A 204 -11.00 -16.76 -16.27
N ALA A 205 -10.12 -15.78 -16.12
CA ALA A 205 -8.93 -15.61 -16.95
C ALA A 205 -8.04 -16.86 -16.95
N LYS A 206 -7.66 -17.31 -18.15
CA LYS A 206 -6.88 -18.56 -18.34
C LYS A 206 -5.38 -18.32 -18.42
N ASN A 207 -4.98 -17.10 -18.75
CA ASN A 207 -3.57 -16.72 -18.91
C ASN A 207 -3.20 -15.54 -17.98
N GLU A 208 -1.90 -15.36 -17.75
CA GLU A 208 -1.38 -14.30 -16.88
C GLU A 208 -1.62 -12.89 -17.43
N PHE A 209 -1.65 -12.73 -18.76
CA PHE A 209 -1.93 -11.44 -19.38
C PHE A 209 -3.32 -10.92 -19.00
N GLU A 210 -4.37 -11.73 -19.18
CA GLU A 210 -5.75 -11.39 -18.82
C GLU A 210 -5.90 -11.13 -17.32
N LYS A 211 -5.29 -11.96 -16.46
CA LYS A 211 -5.31 -11.75 -15.01
C LYS A 211 -4.71 -10.39 -14.64
N ASN A 212 -3.62 -10.00 -15.30
CA ASN A 212 -2.95 -8.72 -15.10
C ASN A 212 -3.73 -7.55 -15.67
N LEU A 213 -4.42 -7.73 -16.80
CA LEU A 213 -5.29 -6.71 -17.39
C LEU A 213 -6.42 -6.32 -16.44
N PHE A 214 -7.20 -7.30 -15.94
CA PHE A 214 -8.31 -7.00 -15.03
C PHE A 214 -7.84 -6.47 -13.67
N LYS A 215 -6.66 -6.91 -13.19
CA LYS A 215 -6.01 -6.29 -12.02
C LYS A 215 -5.67 -4.82 -12.28
N LEU A 216 -5.09 -4.52 -13.43
CA LEU A 216 -4.75 -3.15 -13.82
C LEU A 216 -6.00 -2.28 -13.98
N MET A 217 -7.10 -2.84 -14.49
CA MET A 217 -8.36 -2.11 -14.63
C MET A 217 -8.95 -1.66 -13.29
N ASN A 218 -8.75 -2.40 -12.21
CA ASN A 218 -9.11 -1.91 -10.88
C ASN A 218 -8.12 -0.83 -10.41
N ASN A 219 -6.82 -1.13 -10.42
CA ASN A 219 -5.80 -0.23 -9.89
C ASN A 219 -5.72 1.13 -10.62
N ALA A 220 -5.99 1.14 -11.93
CA ALA A 220 -5.92 2.36 -12.72
C ALA A 220 -7.09 3.32 -12.47
N VAL A 221 -8.26 2.84 -12.00
CA VAL A 221 -9.37 3.71 -11.56
C VAL A 221 -8.92 4.53 -10.37
N PHE A 222 -8.42 3.87 -9.32
CA PHE A 222 -7.84 4.55 -8.16
C PHE A 222 -6.70 5.50 -8.55
N GLY A 223 -5.77 5.05 -9.40
CA GLY A 223 -4.68 5.91 -9.88
C GLY A 223 -5.16 7.19 -10.58
N LYS A 224 -6.36 7.16 -11.19
CA LYS A 224 -6.95 8.30 -11.88
C LYS A 224 -7.62 9.31 -10.93
N THR A 225 -8.22 8.85 -9.83
CA THR A 225 -8.77 9.76 -8.79
C THR A 225 -7.67 10.53 -8.08
N MET A 226 -6.47 9.95 -8.02
CA MET A 226 -5.27 10.50 -7.38
C MET A 226 -4.36 11.31 -8.33
N GLU A 227 -4.84 11.61 -9.54
CA GLU A 227 -4.01 12.30 -10.53
C GLU A 227 -3.73 13.76 -10.15
N ASN A 228 -2.47 14.07 -9.88
CA ASN A 228 -2.05 15.45 -9.62
C ASN A 228 -1.87 16.23 -10.93
N VAL A 229 -2.90 16.99 -11.31
CA VAL A 229 -2.92 17.81 -12.52
C VAL A 229 -1.89 18.95 -12.51
N ARG A 230 -1.41 19.40 -11.35
CA ARG A 230 -0.38 20.45 -11.23
C ARG A 230 1.00 19.98 -11.70
N LYS A 231 1.24 18.66 -11.76
CA LYS A 231 2.50 18.08 -12.27
C LYS A 231 2.52 17.87 -13.78
N ARG A 232 1.41 18.12 -14.49
CA ARG A 232 1.34 17.95 -15.94
C ARG A 232 2.18 19.03 -16.63
N VAL A 233 2.91 18.64 -17.66
CA VAL A 233 3.73 19.51 -18.50
C VAL A 233 3.27 19.41 -19.95
N ASN A 234 3.52 20.46 -20.74
CA ASN A 234 3.45 20.38 -22.19
C ASN A 234 4.81 19.92 -22.71
N ILE A 235 4.82 18.92 -23.58
CA ILE A 235 6.05 18.47 -24.24
C ILE A 235 5.96 18.86 -25.72
N LYS A 236 7.04 19.46 -26.24
CA LYS A 236 7.22 19.75 -27.66
C LYS A 236 8.43 18.99 -28.17
N LEU A 237 8.22 18.17 -29.19
CA LEU A 237 9.29 17.48 -29.91
C LEU A 237 9.68 18.34 -31.11
N LEU A 238 10.96 18.70 -31.20
CA LEU A 238 11.47 19.67 -32.15
C LEU A 238 12.70 19.11 -32.85
N SER A 239 12.77 19.29 -34.16
CA SER A 239 13.89 18.85 -35.00
C SER A 239 14.73 19.97 -35.58
N GLN A 240 14.40 21.22 -35.24
CA GLN A 240 15.09 22.42 -35.72
C GLN A 240 15.45 23.33 -34.55
N TRP A 241 16.67 23.86 -34.57
CA TRP A 241 17.14 24.80 -33.54
C TRP A 241 16.54 26.19 -33.70
N LYS A 242 16.69 26.78 -34.89
CA LYS A 242 16.27 28.16 -35.23
C LYS A 242 14.82 28.22 -35.73
N GLY A 243 14.28 29.44 -35.75
CA GLY A 243 12.96 29.76 -36.29
C GLY A 243 11.89 29.90 -35.21
N ARG A 244 10.72 30.45 -35.59
CA ARG A 244 9.59 30.75 -34.68
C ARG A 244 9.11 29.52 -33.90
N TYR A 245 9.25 28.33 -34.49
CA TYR A 245 8.90 27.05 -33.86
C TYR A 245 10.13 26.17 -33.57
N GLY A 246 11.33 26.74 -33.66
CA GLY A 246 12.57 26.05 -33.30
C GLY A 246 12.75 25.91 -31.79
N ALA A 247 13.67 25.04 -31.38
CA ALA A 247 14.01 24.79 -29.97
C ALA A 247 14.37 26.06 -29.21
N GLU A 248 15.14 26.97 -29.82
CA GLU A 248 15.52 28.25 -29.22
C GLU A 248 14.29 29.07 -28.78
N SER A 249 13.25 29.13 -29.64
CA SER A 249 12.03 29.88 -29.37
C SER A 249 11.21 29.29 -28.21
N TYR A 250 11.24 27.97 -28.01
CA TYR A 250 10.54 27.33 -26.89
C TYR A 250 11.34 27.34 -25.59
N ILE A 251 12.67 27.35 -25.66
CA ILE A 251 13.55 27.50 -24.49
C ILE A 251 13.47 28.92 -23.92
N ALA A 252 13.33 29.93 -24.79
CA ALA A 252 13.18 31.32 -24.38
C ALA A 252 11.82 31.65 -23.73
N LYS A 253 10.88 30.71 -23.69
CA LYS A 253 9.55 30.92 -23.12
C LYS A 253 9.59 30.93 -21.58
N PRO A 254 8.79 31.77 -20.89
CA PRO A 254 8.72 31.77 -19.43
C PRO A 254 8.18 30.44 -18.88
N GLU A 255 7.45 29.67 -19.67
CA GLU A 255 6.99 28.33 -19.31
C GLU A 255 8.10 27.29 -19.34
N PHE A 256 9.29 27.59 -19.85
CA PHE A 256 10.38 26.62 -19.97
C PHE A 256 10.72 25.98 -18.64
N LYS A 257 10.75 24.65 -18.64
CA LYS A 257 11.09 23.85 -17.46
C LYS A 257 12.41 23.11 -17.64
N SER A 258 12.55 22.38 -18.74
CA SER A 258 13.74 21.59 -19.05
C SER A 258 13.73 21.17 -20.52
N CYS A 259 14.84 20.62 -21.00
CA CYS A 259 14.91 19.94 -22.28
C CYS A 259 15.68 18.62 -22.17
N ALA A 260 15.33 17.66 -23.04
CA ALA A 260 16.04 16.40 -23.21
C ALA A 260 16.40 16.23 -24.69
N ILE A 261 17.70 16.10 -24.97
CA ILE A 261 18.22 15.87 -26.32
C ILE A 261 18.25 14.36 -26.54
N PHE A 262 17.51 13.88 -27.54
CA PHE A 262 17.53 12.46 -27.91
C PHE A 262 18.65 12.17 -28.91
N ASN A 263 18.82 13.06 -29.88
CA ASN A 263 19.93 13.05 -30.84
C ASN A 263 20.10 14.45 -31.45
N GLU A 264 21.04 14.58 -32.39
CA GLU A 264 21.36 15.82 -33.11
C GLU A 264 20.16 16.45 -33.85
N ASN A 265 19.13 15.67 -34.17
CA ASN A 265 17.95 16.08 -34.93
C ASN A 265 16.66 16.06 -34.11
N LEU A 266 16.71 15.78 -32.80
CA LEU A 266 15.50 15.66 -31.98
C LEU A 266 15.73 16.08 -30.53
N VAL A 267 15.01 17.11 -30.11
CA VAL A 267 14.94 17.57 -28.72
C VAL A 267 13.49 17.60 -28.23
N ALA A 268 13.28 17.11 -27.01
CA ALA A 268 12.06 17.38 -26.26
C ALA A 268 12.26 18.62 -25.40
N VAL A 269 11.38 19.60 -25.52
CA VAL A 269 11.28 20.74 -24.61
C VAL A 269 10.05 20.55 -23.71
N GLU A 270 10.27 20.52 -22.40
CA GLU A 270 9.23 20.50 -21.38
C GLU A 270 8.87 21.93 -20.98
N LEU A 271 7.58 22.24 -21.00
CA LEU A 271 7.02 23.52 -20.59
C LEU A 271 6.00 23.31 -19.47
N ASN A 272 6.04 24.18 -18.46
CA ASN A 272 5.03 24.28 -17.42
C ASN A 272 3.67 24.69 -18.02
N LYS A 273 2.61 24.39 -17.28
CA LYS A 273 1.25 24.87 -17.56
C LYS A 273 1.05 26.20 -16.82
N LEU A 274 0.65 27.25 -17.53
CA LEU A 274 0.31 28.55 -16.92
C LEU A 274 -1.02 28.48 -16.17
N GLU A 275 -1.96 27.69 -16.67
CA GLU A 275 -3.27 27.45 -16.06
C GLU A 275 -3.44 25.97 -15.77
N VAL A 276 -3.99 25.65 -14.59
CA VAL A 276 -4.27 24.29 -14.16
C VAL A 276 -5.74 24.17 -13.79
N TYR A 277 -6.45 23.28 -14.49
CA TYR A 277 -7.84 22.97 -14.22
C TYR A 277 -7.93 21.80 -13.25
N LEU A 278 -8.40 22.06 -12.02
CA LEU A 278 -8.58 21.06 -10.95
C LEU A 278 -9.84 20.21 -11.18
N ASN A 279 -9.85 19.43 -12.27
CA ASN A 279 -11.01 18.68 -12.73
C ASN A 279 -10.94 17.18 -12.44
N LYS A 280 -10.50 16.82 -11.24
CA LYS A 280 -10.37 15.42 -10.81
C LYS A 280 -11.18 15.20 -9.54
N PRO A 281 -11.95 14.09 -9.44
CA PRO A 281 -12.74 13.78 -8.26
C PRO A 281 -11.84 13.21 -7.16
N ILE A 282 -10.98 14.07 -6.58
CA ILE A 282 -9.96 13.67 -5.60
C ILE A 282 -10.56 13.14 -4.30
N TYR A 283 -11.79 13.50 -3.99
CA TYR A 283 -12.55 13.01 -2.83
C TYR A 283 -12.76 11.49 -2.89
N VAL A 284 -12.88 10.91 -4.09
CA VAL A 284 -12.96 9.46 -4.26
C VAL A 284 -11.64 8.81 -3.85
N GLY A 285 -10.52 9.39 -4.28
CA GLY A 285 -9.18 8.90 -3.92
C GLY A 285 -8.90 8.99 -2.43
N GLN A 286 -9.27 10.10 -1.79
CA GLN A 286 -9.15 10.29 -0.35
C GLN A 286 -10.00 9.29 0.44
N ALA A 287 -11.27 9.10 0.07
CA ALA A 287 -12.15 8.14 0.71
C ALA A 287 -11.62 6.70 0.55
N ILE A 288 -11.22 6.29 -0.67
CA ILE A 288 -10.62 4.97 -0.91
C ILE A 288 -9.40 4.74 -0.02
N LEU A 289 -8.52 5.73 0.11
CA LEU A 289 -7.31 5.64 0.92
C LEU A 289 -7.60 5.49 2.41
N ASP A 290 -8.60 6.18 2.94
CA ASP A 290 -8.95 6.08 4.36
C ASP A 290 -9.69 4.78 4.66
N LEU A 291 -10.63 4.36 3.80
CA LEU A 291 -11.30 3.07 3.90
C LEU A 291 -10.32 1.90 3.74
N ALA A 292 -9.30 2.04 2.89
CA ALA A 292 -8.27 1.00 2.76
C ALA A 292 -7.55 0.76 4.09
N LYS A 293 -7.21 1.83 4.82
CA LYS A 293 -6.55 1.71 6.13
C LYS A 293 -7.44 1.01 7.15
N THR A 294 -8.76 1.18 7.09
CA THR A 294 -9.65 0.54 8.08
C THR A 294 -9.58 -0.99 8.03
N THR A 295 -9.34 -1.57 6.85
CA THR A 295 -9.16 -3.03 6.72
C THR A 295 -7.93 -3.55 7.45
N ILE A 296 -6.82 -2.82 7.40
CA ILE A 296 -5.56 -3.17 8.07
C ILE A 296 -5.71 -3.03 9.58
N TYR A 297 -6.31 -1.92 10.01
CA TYR A 297 -6.57 -1.68 11.43
C TYR A 297 -7.55 -2.69 12.01
N SER A 298 -8.61 -3.06 11.29
CA SER A 298 -9.54 -4.09 11.75
C SER A 298 -8.87 -5.46 11.85
N PHE A 299 -8.06 -5.84 10.86
CA PHE A 299 -7.35 -7.10 10.97
C PHE A 299 -6.39 -7.12 12.16
N HIS A 300 -5.66 -6.02 12.40
CA HIS A 300 -4.72 -5.96 13.51
C HIS A 300 -5.43 -5.87 14.86
N TYR A 301 -6.24 -4.84 15.08
CA TYR A 301 -6.82 -4.52 16.38
C TYR A 301 -8.05 -5.35 16.72
N ASP A 302 -8.92 -5.65 15.75
CA ASP A 302 -10.17 -6.41 16.02
C ASP A 302 -9.94 -7.93 16.01
N TYR A 303 -8.91 -8.41 15.31
CA TYR A 303 -8.66 -9.85 15.18
C TYR A 303 -7.32 -10.28 15.76
N MET A 304 -6.18 -9.76 15.28
CA MET A 304 -4.87 -10.24 15.74
C MET A 304 -4.62 -9.96 17.22
N MET A 305 -4.97 -8.76 17.71
CA MET A 305 -4.81 -8.40 19.11
C MET A 305 -5.79 -9.16 20.01
N ASP A 306 -7.03 -9.40 19.56
CA ASP A 306 -7.99 -10.25 20.30
C ASP A 306 -7.49 -11.71 20.37
N ARG A 307 -6.98 -12.23 19.25
CA ARG A 307 -6.57 -13.64 19.13
C ARG A 307 -5.27 -13.96 19.86
N PHE A 308 -4.28 -13.07 19.79
CA PHE A 308 -2.92 -13.34 20.27
C PHE A 308 -2.47 -12.42 21.39
N GLY A 309 -3.17 -11.30 21.64
CA GLY A 309 -2.81 -10.31 22.64
C GLY A 309 -1.36 -9.83 22.51
N ASP A 310 -0.69 -9.71 23.64
CA ASP A 310 0.71 -9.25 23.74
C ASP A 310 1.70 -10.19 23.05
N ASN A 311 1.30 -11.43 22.71
CA ASN A 311 2.17 -12.37 22.01
C ASN A 311 2.32 -12.07 20.51
N CYS A 312 1.60 -11.07 19.99
CA CYS A 312 1.66 -10.64 18.60
C CYS A 312 2.36 -9.28 18.49
N THR A 313 3.31 -9.19 17.56
CA THR A 313 4.04 -7.94 17.28
C THR A 313 4.11 -7.71 15.77
N VAL A 314 3.74 -6.51 15.31
CA VAL A 314 3.92 -6.11 13.91
C VAL A 314 5.39 -5.73 13.72
N LEU A 315 6.08 -6.42 12.81
CA LEU A 315 7.47 -6.15 12.43
C LEU A 315 7.58 -5.13 11.29
N TYR A 316 6.61 -5.17 10.37
CA TYR A 316 6.63 -4.37 9.16
C TYR A 316 5.23 -4.17 8.60
N THR A 317 5.02 -3.03 7.94
CA THR A 317 3.87 -2.82 7.07
C THR A 317 4.27 -2.13 5.76
N ASP A 318 3.62 -2.51 4.66
CA ASP A 318 3.60 -1.73 3.43
C ASP A 318 2.21 -1.80 2.79
N THR A 319 1.43 -0.74 2.98
CA THR A 319 0.11 -0.48 2.42
C THR A 319 -0.98 -1.46 2.88
N ASP A 320 -0.95 -2.65 2.31
CA ASP A 320 -1.95 -3.73 2.45
C ASP A 320 -1.35 -4.98 3.11
N SER A 321 -0.09 -4.92 3.51
CA SER A 321 0.63 -6.06 4.08
C SER A 321 1.15 -5.80 5.50
N LEU A 322 1.22 -6.88 6.29
CA LEU A 322 1.71 -6.92 7.66
C LEU A 322 2.62 -8.14 7.83
N ILE A 323 3.82 -7.93 8.36
CA ILE A 323 4.69 -9.00 8.84
C ILE A 323 4.57 -9.06 10.35
N TYR A 324 4.25 -10.23 10.89
CA TYR A 324 4.08 -10.47 12.32
C TYR A 324 5.16 -11.37 12.89
N GLU A 325 5.54 -11.11 14.13
CA GLU A 325 6.12 -12.07 15.06
C GLU A 325 5.02 -12.52 16.03
N ILE A 326 4.77 -13.82 16.10
CA ILE A 326 3.77 -14.42 16.98
C ILE A 326 4.49 -15.40 17.91
N ARG A 327 4.24 -15.28 19.20
CA ARG A 327 4.98 -16.01 20.25
C ARG A 327 4.08 -17.00 20.96
N GLU A 328 4.60 -18.18 21.26
CA GLU A 328 3.96 -19.22 22.11
C GLU A 328 2.59 -19.76 21.62
N GLN A 329 2.02 -19.17 20.58
CA GLN A 329 0.73 -19.51 20.01
C GLN A 329 0.90 -19.82 18.53
N ASP A 330 0.38 -20.97 18.11
CA ASP A 330 0.54 -21.46 16.75
C ASP A 330 -0.41 -20.75 15.76
N PRO A 331 0.10 -19.91 14.85
CA PRO A 331 -0.74 -19.18 13.92
C PRO A 331 -1.38 -20.08 12.85
N TYR A 332 -0.78 -21.23 12.53
CA TYR A 332 -1.35 -22.14 11.53
C TYR A 332 -2.65 -22.77 12.04
N MET A 333 -2.73 -23.04 13.35
CA MET A 333 -3.96 -23.54 13.98
C MET A 333 -5.03 -22.45 14.07
N ALA A 334 -4.66 -21.19 14.32
CA ALA A 334 -5.59 -20.06 14.25
C ALA A 334 -6.12 -19.85 12.83
N ILE A 335 -5.24 -19.86 11.81
CA ILE A 335 -5.65 -19.78 10.41
C ILE A 335 -6.60 -20.93 10.08
N LYS A 336 -6.29 -22.16 10.50
CA LYS A 336 -7.15 -23.32 10.26
C LYS A 336 -8.57 -23.13 10.81
N SER A 337 -8.71 -22.64 12.04
CA SER A 337 -10.03 -22.42 12.64
C SER A 337 -10.76 -21.23 12.03
N ASP A 338 -10.03 -20.18 11.68
CA ASP A 338 -10.60 -18.86 11.43
C ASP A 338 -10.60 -18.50 9.92
N CYS A 339 -10.08 -19.38 9.06
CA CYS A 339 -9.90 -19.15 7.62
C CYS A 339 -11.19 -18.75 6.91
N PHE A 340 -12.33 -19.36 7.26
CA PHE A 340 -13.61 -19.03 6.63
C PHE A 340 -14.00 -17.56 6.80
N LYS A 341 -13.56 -16.90 7.87
CA LYS A 341 -13.92 -15.51 8.18
C LYS A 341 -12.85 -14.51 7.79
N TYR A 342 -11.56 -14.83 8.00
CA TYR A 342 -10.48 -13.83 7.90
C TYR A 342 -9.44 -14.10 6.81
N TYR A 343 -9.31 -15.34 6.32
CA TYR A 343 -8.20 -15.69 5.42
C TYR A 343 -8.62 -16.21 4.04
N ASP A 344 -7.82 -15.86 3.04
CA ASP A 344 -7.73 -16.60 1.78
C ASP A 344 -6.58 -17.60 1.88
N THR A 345 -6.94 -18.88 1.89
CA THR A 345 -6.04 -20.02 1.97
C THR A 345 -6.08 -20.84 0.67
N SER A 346 -6.70 -20.32 -0.38
CA SER A 346 -6.93 -21.07 -1.62
C SER A 346 -5.67 -21.43 -2.41
N ASP A 347 -4.58 -20.71 -2.15
CA ASP A 347 -3.27 -20.93 -2.78
C ASP A 347 -2.35 -21.83 -1.90
N TYR A 348 -2.83 -22.33 -0.76
CA TYR A 348 -2.10 -23.34 0.02
C TYR A 348 -2.01 -24.68 -0.73
N ASP A 349 -0.99 -25.47 -0.41
CA ASP A 349 -0.89 -26.85 -0.91
C ASP A 349 -2.09 -27.68 -0.40
N PRO A 350 -2.78 -28.45 -1.26
CA PRO A 350 -3.86 -29.35 -0.84
C PRO A 350 -3.45 -30.36 0.25
N ASN A 351 -2.18 -30.70 0.30
CA ASN A 351 -1.56 -31.59 1.29
C ASN A 351 -0.75 -30.82 2.33
N ASN A 352 -1.07 -29.53 2.57
CA ASN A 352 -0.35 -28.73 3.56
C ASN A 352 -0.33 -29.44 4.94
N PRO A 353 0.82 -29.41 5.65
CA PRO A 353 1.04 -30.23 6.85
C PRO A 353 0.14 -29.84 8.03
N TYR A 354 -0.50 -28.67 7.96
CA TYR A 354 -1.38 -28.15 9.01
C TYR A 354 -2.84 -28.60 8.80
N GLY A 355 -3.17 -29.13 7.62
CA GLY A 355 -4.54 -29.48 7.23
C GLY A 355 -5.48 -28.26 7.21
N ILE A 356 -4.97 -27.11 6.76
CA ILE A 356 -5.75 -25.89 6.54
C ILE A 356 -6.64 -26.09 5.31
N PRO A 357 -7.96 -25.86 5.41
CA PRO A 357 -8.87 -25.91 4.27
C PRO A 357 -8.50 -24.88 3.19
N LEU A 358 -8.72 -25.20 1.91
CA LEU A 358 -8.51 -24.28 0.79
C LEU A 358 -9.79 -23.49 0.50
N VAL A 359 -9.88 -22.24 0.97
CA VAL A 359 -11.11 -21.43 0.89
C VAL A 359 -10.84 -19.99 0.44
N ASN A 360 -11.91 -19.26 0.13
CA ASN A 360 -11.90 -17.79 -0.07
C ASN A 360 -11.06 -17.25 -1.24
N LYS A 361 -10.90 -18.03 -2.30
CA LYS A 361 -10.12 -17.68 -3.50
C LYS A 361 -10.44 -16.29 -4.05
N LYS A 362 -9.48 -15.38 -3.90
CA LYS A 362 -9.52 -13.99 -4.38
C LYS A 362 -10.72 -13.20 -3.85
N VAL A 363 -11.27 -13.56 -2.70
CA VAL A 363 -12.33 -12.78 -2.03
C VAL A 363 -11.72 -11.46 -1.54
N LEU A 364 -12.36 -10.34 -1.88
CA LEU A 364 -11.87 -8.99 -1.57
C LEU A 364 -11.78 -8.78 -0.06
N GLY A 365 -10.69 -8.18 0.41
CA GLY A 365 -10.52 -7.81 1.81
C GLY A 365 -10.07 -8.94 2.75
N MET A 366 -10.00 -10.19 2.27
CA MET A 366 -9.45 -11.31 3.04
C MET A 366 -7.93 -11.21 3.15
N MET A 367 -7.39 -11.65 4.29
CA MET A 367 -5.94 -11.76 4.47
C MET A 367 -5.40 -13.03 3.83
N LYS A 368 -4.37 -12.89 3.01
CA LYS A 368 -3.67 -14.01 2.41
C LYS A 368 -2.30 -14.13 3.07
N ASP A 369 -1.91 -15.34 3.44
CA ASP A 369 -0.53 -15.63 3.80
C ASP A 369 0.33 -15.67 2.52
N GLU A 370 1.22 -14.70 2.35
CA GLU A 370 2.10 -14.57 1.20
C GLU A 370 3.06 -15.77 1.04
N ASN A 371 3.31 -16.52 2.11
CA ASN A 371 4.18 -17.69 2.07
C ASN A 371 3.40 -19.00 1.81
N ASN A 372 2.07 -18.96 1.71
CA ASN A 372 1.22 -20.14 1.46
C ASN A 372 1.54 -21.34 2.39
N GLY A 373 1.77 -21.07 3.69
CA GLY A 373 2.10 -22.07 4.70
C GLY A 373 3.59 -22.39 4.82
N GLN A 374 4.45 -21.88 3.93
CA GLN A 374 5.91 -22.01 4.09
C GLN A 374 6.39 -21.23 5.31
N ILE A 375 7.30 -21.83 6.07
CA ILE A 375 7.82 -21.24 7.30
C ILE A 375 8.76 -20.09 6.97
N MET A 376 8.43 -18.86 7.34
CA MET A 376 9.40 -17.77 7.33
C MET A 376 10.38 -17.94 8.50
N THR A 377 11.67 -18.05 8.20
CA THR A 377 12.73 -18.24 9.20
C THR A 377 13.30 -16.93 9.69
N ASP A 378 13.37 -15.92 8.82
CA ASP A 378 14.02 -14.66 9.14
C ASP A 378 13.33 -13.46 8.51
N TYR A 379 13.36 -12.34 9.24
CA TYR A 379 13.01 -11.01 8.76
C TYR A 379 14.11 -10.01 9.16
N VAL A 380 14.44 -9.10 8.24
CA VAL A 380 15.33 -7.96 8.50
C VAL A 380 14.76 -6.70 7.81
N GLY A 381 14.46 -5.66 8.59
CA GLY A 381 13.95 -4.37 8.13
C GLY A 381 14.91 -3.22 8.45
N LEU A 382 15.43 -2.55 7.41
CA LEU A 382 16.34 -1.41 7.58
C LEU A 382 15.59 -0.07 7.61
N ARG A 383 14.59 0.07 6.75
CA ARG A 383 13.67 1.23 6.66
C ARG A 383 12.47 0.87 5.77
N SER A 384 11.49 1.77 5.69
CA SER A 384 10.39 1.72 4.71
C SER A 384 10.88 1.32 3.32
N LYS A 385 10.31 0.22 2.78
CA LYS A 385 10.61 -0.40 1.47
C LYS A 385 12.08 -0.80 1.27
N LEU A 386 12.78 -1.11 2.37
CA LEU A 386 14.13 -1.69 2.38
C LEU A 386 14.19 -2.80 3.45
N TYR A 387 13.85 -4.02 3.06
CA TYR A 387 13.78 -5.18 3.94
C TYR A 387 14.04 -6.48 3.17
N THR A 388 14.30 -7.55 3.91
CA THR A 388 14.37 -8.90 3.37
C THR A 388 13.68 -9.90 4.29
N THR A 389 13.08 -10.92 3.70
CA THR A 389 12.60 -12.11 4.42
C THR A 389 13.22 -13.36 3.82
N LYS A 390 13.26 -14.43 4.63
CA LYS A 390 13.71 -15.76 4.23
C LYS A 390 12.68 -16.79 4.64
N VAL A 391 12.31 -17.67 3.72
CA VAL A 391 11.50 -18.85 4.00
C VAL A 391 12.36 -20.11 4.01
N LEU A 392 11.91 -21.10 4.77
CA LEU A 392 12.53 -22.40 4.88
C LEU A 392 12.40 -23.13 3.55
N SER A 393 13.53 -23.47 2.96
CA SER A 393 13.63 -24.27 1.74
C SER A 393 14.33 -25.59 2.02
N THR A 394 13.83 -26.67 1.40
CA THR A 394 14.47 -27.99 1.45
C THR A 394 15.32 -28.23 0.21
N LYS A 395 16.22 -29.22 0.26
CA LYS A 395 17.00 -29.64 -0.92
C LYS A 395 16.08 -30.13 -2.04
N ASP A 396 15.01 -30.83 -1.69
CA ASP A 396 14.05 -31.35 -2.66
C ASP A 396 13.31 -30.21 -3.38
N ASP A 397 12.99 -29.11 -2.69
CA ASP A 397 12.40 -27.94 -3.31
C ASP A 397 13.33 -27.32 -4.36
N LEU A 398 14.62 -27.23 -4.03
CA LEU A 398 15.65 -26.70 -4.94
C LEU A 398 15.84 -27.61 -6.16
N ILE A 399 15.87 -28.93 -5.97
CA ILE A 399 15.98 -29.92 -7.05
C ILE A 399 14.76 -29.83 -7.98
N LYS A 400 13.54 -29.81 -7.42
CA LYS A 400 12.31 -29.67 -8.22
C LYS A 400 12.29 -28.37 -9.01
N LEU A 401 12.73 -27.27 -8.40
CA LEU A 401 12.81 -25.99 -9.08
C LEU A 401 13.83 -26.02 -10.21
N GLN A 402 15.02 -26.57 -9.96
CA GLN A 402 16.05 -26.70 -10.99
C GLN A 402 15.55 -27.49 -12.20
N GLN A 403 15.00 -28.70 -11.96
CA GLN A 403 14.44 -29.54 -13.02
C GLN A 403 13.34 -28.83 -13.83
N LYS A 404 12.49 -28.03 -13.14
CA LYS A 404 11.45 -27.25 -13.79
C LYS A 404 12.04 -26.17 -14.70
N LEU A 405 13.04 -25.42 -14.23
CA LEU A 405 13.65 -24.33 -15.00
C LEU A 405 14.44 -24.86 -16.21
N GLU A 406 15.14 -26.00 -16.03
CA GLU A 406 15.82 -26.71 -17.12
C GLU A 406 14.79 -27.16 -18.19
N ALA A 407 13.64 -27.67 -17.77
CA ALA A 407 12.55 -28.07 -18.68
C ALA A 407 11.87 -26.89 -19.38
N GLU A 408 11.92 -25.70 -18.79
CA GLU A 408 11.43 -24.44 -19.40
C GLU A 408 12.52 -23.73 -20.24
N GLU A 409 13.67 -24.39 -20.47
CA GLU A 409 14.80 -23.91 -21.29
C GLU A 409 15.41 -22.59 -20.81
N TYR A 410 15.43 -22.36 -19.49
CA TYR A 410 16.16 -21.24 -18.90
C TYR A 410 17.69 -21.42 -19.03
N ASP A 411 18.42 -20.31 -19.15
CA ASP A 411 19.88 -20.31 -19.19
C ASP A 411 20.50 -20.72 -17.84
N GLU A 412 21.67 -21.38 -17.85
CA GLU A 412 22.33 -21.86 -16.64
C GLU A 412 22.62 -20.75 -15.62
N ASP A 413 23.03 -19.55 -16.07
CA ASP A 413 23.30 -18.41 -15.18
C ASP A 413 22.01 -17.85 -14.56
N GLU A 414 20.91 -17.89 -15.32
CA GLU A 414 19.58 -17.52 -14.83
C GLU A 414 19.09 -18.52 -13.79
N ILE A 415 19.23 -19.83 -14.04
CA ILE A 415 18.89 -20.91 -13.11
C ILE A 415 19.68 -20.74 -11.81
N ALA A 416 21.00 -20.56 -11.89
CA ALA A 416 21.84 -20.36 -10.71
C ALA A 416 21.41 -19.13 -9.89
N THR A 417 21.04 -18.04 -10.56
CA THR A 417 20.53 -16.82 -9.92
C THR A 417 19.19 -17.07 -9.24
N ILE A 418 18.26 -17.78 -9.88
CA ILE A 418 16.94 -18.09 -9.31
C ILE A 418 17.09 -19.00 -8.08
N ILE A 419 17.87 -20.07 -8.18
CA ILE A 419 18.13 -21.02 -7.09
C ILE A 419 18.78 -20.31 -5.89
N LYS A 420 19.80 -19.46 -6.13
CA LYS A 420 20.45 -18.67 -5.07
C LYS A 420 19.47 -17.77 -4.31
N ASN A 421 18.43 -17.29 -5.00
CA ASN A 421 17.41 -16.42 -4.44
C ASN A 421 16.15 -17.16 -3.98
N TYR A 422 16.13 -18.49 -4.08
CA TYR A 422 14.95 -19.26 -3.72
C TYR A 422 14.61 -19.07 -2.24
N GLY A 423 13.35 -18.77 -1.98
CA GLY A 423 12.85 -18.47 -0.64
C GLY A 423 13.33 -17.13 -0.05
N LEU A 424 13.95 -16.26 -0.84
CA LEU A 424 14.33 -14.91 -0.41
C LEU A 424 13.41 -13.86 -1.03
N THR A 425 12.79 -13.03 -0.20
CA THR A 425 12.18 -11.78 -0.67
C THR A 425 13.12 -10.65 -0.33
N LYS A 426 13.64 -9.94 -1.32
CA LYS A 426 14.49 -8.75 -1.15
C LYS A 426 13.80 -7.51 -1.72
N LYS A 427 13.59 -6.48 -0.89
CA LYS A 427 13.05 -5.19 -1.32
C LYS A 427 14.07 -4.10 -1.06
N ALA A 428 14.40 -3.32 -2.12
CA ALA A 428 15.25 -2.15 -2.02
C ALA A 428 14.74 -1.01 -2.91
N LYS A 429 13.91 -0.12 -2.35
CA LYS A 429 13.34 1.02 -3.09
C LYS A 429 14.45 1.90 -3.69
N GLY A 430 14.37 2.10 -5.01
CA GLY A 430 15.29 2.95 -5.77
C GLY A 430 16.45 2.19 -6.43
N ILE A 431 16.54 0.87 -6.23
CA ILE A 431 17.54 0.00 -6.86
C ILE A 431 16.85 -0.86 -7.92
N LYS A 432 17.47 -1.03 -9.10
CA LYS A 432 16.94 -1.90 -10.17
C LYS A 432 16.80 -3.35 -9.68
N LYS A 433 15.71 -4.03 -10.08
CA LYS A 433 15.40 -5.41 -9.70
C LYS A 433 16.57 -6.37 -9.97
N SER A 434 17.17 -6.29 -11.15
CA SER A 434 18.33 -7.12 -11.53
C SER A 434 19.52 -6.96 -10.58
N VAL A 435 19.78 -5.76 -10.08
CA VAL A 435 20.85 -5.49 -9.11
C VAL A 435 20.53 -6.08 -7.75
N VAL A 436 19.26 -5.98 -7.33
CA VAL A 436 18.80 -6.60 -6.08
C VAL A 436 18.95 -8.12 -6.15
N GLU A 437 18.63 -8.75 -7.27
CA GLU A 437 18.68 -10.20 -7.45
C GLU A 437 20.12 -10.73 -7.53
N THR A 438 21.02 -10.02 -8.21
CA THR A 438 22.37 -10.52 -8.50
C THR A 438 23.43 -10.05 -7.50
N LYS A 439 23.36 -8.81 -7.02
CA LYS A 439 24.43 -8.17 -6.23
C LYS A 439 24.12 -7.99 -4.74
N ILE A 440 22.86 -8.08 -4.33
CA ILE A 440 22.44 -7.90 -2.94
C ILE A 440 22.02 -9.25 -2.36
N THR A 441 22.59 -9.63 -1.23
CA THR A 441 22.33 -10.87 -0.49
C THR A 441 21.53 -10.60 0.78
N PHE A 442 21.01 -11.66 1.40
CA PHE A 442 20.36 -11.55 2.71
C PHE A 442 21.33 -11.00 3.78
N ASP A 443 22.57 -11.50 3.79
CA ASP A 443 23.60 -11.10 4.75
C ASP A 443 24.00 -9.63 4.61
N ASP A 444 23.83 -9.03 3.43
CA ASP A 444 24.02 -7.59 3.25
C ASP A 444 23.04 -6.76 4.11
N TYR A 445 21.78 -7.19 4.22
CA TYR A 445 20.80 -6.54 5.09
C TYR A 445 21.16 -6.74 6.56
N VAL A 446 21.58 -7.95 6.95
CA VAL A 446 22.00 -8.27 8.31
C VAL A 446 23.20 -7.41 8.72
N GLU A 447 24.27 -7.39 7.91
CA GLU A 447 25.47 -6.62 8.20
C GLU A 447 25.16 -5.13 8.29
N CYS A 448 24.33 -4.59 7.38
CA CYS A 448 23.92 -3.19 7.43
C CYS A 448 23.15 -2.85 8.72
N LEU A 449 22.32 -3.77 9.21
CA LEU A 449 21.58 -3.58 10.46
C LEU A 449 22.48 -3.65 11.69
N GLU A 450 23.35 -4.67 11.76
CA GLU A 450 24.17 -4.95 12.95
C GLU A 450 25.37 -4.02 13.08
N THR A 451 26.01 -3.69 11.95
CA THR A 451 27.27 -2.94 11.95
C THR A 451 27.11 -1.47 11.58
N PHE A 452 25.91 -1.06 11.16
CA PHE A 452 25.62 0.27 10.62
C PHE A 452 26.52 0.67 9.43
N LYS A 453 27.17 -0.28 8.78
CA LYS A 453 28.01 -0.02 7.60
C LYS A 453 27.15 0.31 6.39
N ARG A 454 27.64 1.24 5.57
CA ARG A 454 27.06 1.56 4.27
C ARG A 454 27.61 0.59 3.23
N LYS A 455 26.71 -0.16 2.58
CA LYS A 455 27.03 -0.90 1.36
C LYS A 455 26.66 -0.09 0.12
N THR A 456 27.52 -0.14 -0.90
CA THR A 456 27.33 0.54 -2.18
C THR A 456 27.48 -0.46 -3.31
N THR A 457 26.72 -0.28 -4.38
CA THR A 457 26.81 -1.12 -5.57
C THR A 457 26.53 -0.30 -6.83
N SER A 458 27.15 -0.67 -7.94
CA SER A 458 26.95 -0.03 -9.23
C SER A 458 25.67 -0.54 -9.91
N GLN A 459 24.89 0.37 -10.48
CA GLN A 459 23.74 0.05 -11.31
C GLN A 459 23.80 0.80 -12.64
N ASN A 460 23.55 0.09 -13.74
CA ASN A 460 23.48 0.72 -15.05
C ASN A 460 22.12 1.38 -15.22
N LEU A 461 22.10 2.71 -15.31
CA LEU A 461 20.92 3.54 -15.55
C LEU A 461 20.68 3.76 -17.05
N ILE A 462 20.91 2.75 -17.90
CA ILE A 462 20.42 2.87 -19.27
C ILE A 462 18.89 2.95 -19.16
N ARG A 463 18.35 4.05 -19.71
CA ARG A 463 16.96 4.48 -19.65
C ARG A 463 16.20 3.95 -20.84
#